data_AF-A0A9P0XBS8-F1
#
_entry.id   AF-A0A9P0XBS8-F1
#
_cell.length_a   1.000
_cell.length_b   1.000
_cell.length_c   1.000
_cell.angle_alpha   90.00
_cell.angle_beta   90.00
_cell.angle_gamma   90.00
#
_symmetry.space_group_name_H-M   'P 1'
#
loop_
_entity.id
_entity.type
_entity.pdbx_description
1 polymer ?
#
loop_
_entity_poly.entity_id
_entity_poly.type
_entity_poly.pdbx_seq_one_letter_code
_entity_poly.pdbx_strand_id
1 'polypeptide(L)'
;MMQEYDDDYFFEEDKMGMTVTSGSVVLTKDEKNLIGISIGGGAPLCPCLYIVQIFDNTPTAKDGTLQSGDEIVGVNGQSVKGKTKVEVAKMIQAAKETVTVNYNKLHADPKQGKTLDIIMKKMKHRLVENMSSGTADALGLSRAILCNDTLVARLNEMRETENTYKKLVELAKRMLKSYFDLLQTFKSLGDVFATIGVREPQARASEAFTKFGQYHRLLERDGIKMLKTLKPILADMGTYLHKAIPDTKLTIRKYADTKFEYLSYCLKVKEMDDDEYGYNALQETLYRVETGNYEYRLILRCRQDARTRFARLRSDVLVKLELLENKKTQDVAYQLKRFIQGLAIYHNETVEHLKENASLFPVEVDLSQNAFQYKSTSQFIQDSQDDDEEIEFARELKEYHDLSEEEIKKASNRRQNSDTDADLSEQLIPNLTEAKIDNDRIDSDSLTLLTELGLADTKDDFGEFQNGSMDFTKSTDDVFDKLLSDLNID
;
A
#
# COMPACT_ATOMS: atom_id res chain seq x y z
N MET A 1 -34.55 -44.20 62.67
CA MET A 1 -33.64 -44.24 61.50
C MET A 1 -34.21 -43.29 60.46
N MET A 2 -33.77 -42.03 60.48
CA MET A 2 -33.94 -41.14 59.33
C MET A 2 -32.90 -41.59 58.31
N GLN A 3 -33.38 -42.07 57.16
CA GLN A 3 -32.53 -42.15 55.97
C GLN A 3 -32.32 -40.71 55.50
N GLU A 4 -31.10 -40.21 55.68
CA GLU A 4 -30.60 -39.07 54.91
C GLU A 4 -30.63 -39.49 53.44
N TYR A 5 -31.58 -38.94 52.69
CA TYR A 5 -31.50 -38.93 51.23
C TYR A 5 -30.46 -37.86 50.89
N ASP A 6 -29.23 -38.29 50.65
CA ASP A 6 -28.27 -37.51 49.85
C ASP A 6 -28.83 -37.48 48.42
N ASP A 7 -29.76 -36.55 48.17
CA ASP A 7 -30.15 -36.17 46.82
C ASP A 7 -28.95 -35.45 46.18
N ASP A 8 -28.06 -36.24 45.59
CA ASP A 8 -27.04 -35.83 44.62
C ASP A 8 -27.76 -35.21 43.40
N TYR A 9 -28.24 -33.96 43.53
CA TYR A 9 -28.69 -33.11 42.44
C TYR A 9 -27.47 -32.74 41.57
N PHE A 10 -26.89 -33.71 40.87
CA PHE A 10 -26.02 -33.43 39.74
C PHE A 10 -26.90 -32.84 38.65
N PHE A 11 -26.86 -31.51 38.48
CA PHE A 11 -27.42 -30.88 37.29
C PHE A 11 -26.88 -31.60 36.05
N GLU A 12 -27.76 -31.94 35.12
CA GLU A 12 -27.38 -32.56 33.85
C GLU A 12 -26.40 -31.62 33.12
N GLU A 13 -25.26 -32.14 32.66
CA GLU A 13 -24.25 -31.34 31.98
C GLU A 13 -24.85 -30.69 30.71
N ASP A 14 -24.77 -29.37 30.62
CA ASP A 14 -25.19 -28.64 29.44
C ASP A 14 -24.06 -28.64 28.42
N LYS A 15 -24.05 -29.67 27.56
CA LYS A 15 -23.01 -29.86 26.55
C LYS A 15 -23.16 -28.94 25.35
N MET A 16 -24.23 -28.15 25.23
CA MET A 16 -24.48 -27.26 24.09
C MET A 16 -24.39 -27.97 22.72
N GLY A 17 -24.70 -29.28 22.68
CA GLY A 17 -24.58 -30.12 21.48
C GLY A 17 -23.13 -30.52 21.09
N MET A 18 -22.12 -30.17 21.90
CA MET A 18 -20.74 -30.61 21.71
C MET A 18 -20.54 -32.07 22.13
N THR A 19 -19.61 -32.74 21.47
CA THR A 19 -19.25 -34.13 21.78
C THR A 19 -17.90 -34.21 22.47
N VAL A 20 -17.68 -35.29 23.21
CA VAL A 20 -16.40 -35.55 23.88
C VAL A 20 -15.83 -36.91 23.52
N THR A 21 -14.50 -37.01 23.44
CA THR A 21 -13.80 -38.29 23.25
C THR A 21 -12.77 -38.47 24.34
N SER A 22 -12.86 -39.58 25.07
CA SER A 22 -11.91 -39.91 26.12
C SER A 22 -10.57 -40.38 25.53
N GLY A 23 -9.48 -39.98 26.17
CA GLY A 23 -8.13 -40.37 25.81
C GLY A 23 -7.18 -40.32 27.00
N SER A 24 -5.94 -40.77 26.77
CA SER A 24 -4.86 -40.68 27.76
C SER A 24 -3.57 -40.32 27.04
N VAL A 25 -2.80 -39.41 27.62
CA VAL A 25 -1.50 -38.98 27.10
C VAL A 25 -0.45 -39.05 28.19
N VAL A 26 0.75 -39.51 27.84
CA VAL A 26 1.91 -39.53 28.73
C VAL A 26 2.82 -38.38 28.34
N LEU A 27 2.99 -37.41 29.24
CA LEU A 27 3.81 -36.23 29.01
C LEU A 27 5.09 -36.31 29.86
N THR A 28 6.23 -36.13 29.21
CA THR A 28 7.52 -35.94 29.89
C THR A 28 7.63 -34.50 30.34
N LYS A 29 8.00 -34.27 31.59
CA LYS A 29 8.08 -32.93 32.16
C LYS A 29 9.30 -32.15 31.66
N ASP A 30 9.22 -30.83 31.73
CA ASP A 30 10.35 -29.95 31.45
C ASP A 30 11.34 -29.89 32.62
N GLU A 31 12.45 -29.18 32.42
CA GLU A 31 13.50 -28.95 33.43
C GLU A 31 12.98 -28.26 34.71
N LYS A 32 11.81 -27.61 34.64
CA LYS A 32 11.15 -26.94 35.77
C LYS A 32 10.11 -27.83 36.45
N ASN A 33 10.04 -29.11 36.09
CA ASN A 33 9.04 -30.06 36.59
C ASN A 33 7.58 -29.67 36.23
N LEU A 34 7.39 -28.97 35.11
CA LEU A 34 6.10 -28.52 34.59
C LEU A 34 5.74 -29.22 33.27
N ILE A 35 4.45 -29.34 32.99
CA ILE A 35 3.93 -29.79 31.68
C ILE A 35 3.41 -28.65 30.82
N GLY A 36 3.14 -27.48 31.40
CA GLY A 36 2.75 -26.28 30.65
C GLY A 36 1.26 -26.08 30.40
N ILE A 37 0.40 -26.42 31.36
CA ILE A 37 -1.04 -26.13 31.29
C ILE A 37 -1.50 -25.26 32.46
N SER A 38 -2.55 -24.48 32.24
CA SER A 38 -3.35 -23.82 33.26
C SER A 38 -4.69 -24.54 33.42
N ILE A 39 -5.15 -24.73 34.65
CA ILE A 39 -6.35 -25.51 35.00
C ILE A 39 -7.43 -24.58 35.57
N GLY A 40 -8.65 -24.71 35.04
CA GLY A 40 -9.86 -24.02 35.50
C GLY A 40 -10.91 -25.00 36.02
N GLY A 41 -11.99 -24.47 36.59
CA GLY A 41 -13.05 -25.26 37.21
C GLY A 41 -12.63 -25.94 38.52
N GLY A 42 -13.19 -27.12 38.75
CA GLY A 42 -13.03 -27.93 39.97
C GLY A 42 -13.99 -27.58 41.10
N ALA A 43 -13.99 -28.46 42.11
CA ALA A 43 -14.88 -28.35 43.27
C ALA A 43 -14.60 -27.09 44.11
N PRO A 44 -15.62 -26.55 44.81
CA PRO A 44 -17.02 -27.02 44.87
C PRO A 44 -17.92 -26.46 43.75
N LEU A 45 -17.45 -25.47 42.99
CA LEU A 45 -18.31 -24.67 42.10
C LEU A 45 -18.56 -25.34 40.74
N CYS A 46 -17.58 -26.07 40.21
CA CYS A 46 -17.67 -26.69 38.89
C CYS A 46 -17.42 -28.21 38.99
N PRO A 47 -18.27 -29.07 38.40
CA PRO A 47 -18.13 -30.52 38.50
C PRO A 47 -16.92 -31.07 37.72
N CYS A 48 -16.38 -30.29 36.77
CA CYS A 48 -15.29 -30.70 35.90
C CYS A 48 -14.06 -29.80 36.05
N LEU A 49 -12.89 -30.34 35.71
CA LEU A 49 -11.63 -29.61 35.63
C LEU A 49 -11.21 -29.55 34.16
N TYR A 50 -10.89 -28.37 33.66
CA TYR A 50 -10.55 -28.19 32.25
C TYR A 50 -9.32 -27.33 32.03
N ILE A 51 -8.71 -27.46 30.85
CA ILE A 51 -7.51 -26.73 30.47
C ILE A 51 -7.91 -25.33 30.03
N VAL A 52 -7.47 -24.29 30.75
CA VAL A 52 -7.70 -22.89 30.39
C VAL A 52 -6.72 -22.44 29.30
N GLN A 53 -5.45 -22.78 29.47
CA GLN A 53 -4.39 -22.36 28.58
C GLN A 53 -3.29 -23.40 28.49
N ILE A 54 -2.74 -23.54 27.30
CA ILE A 54 -1.48 -24.25 27.05
C ILE A 54 -0.41 -23.20 26.77
N PHE A 55 0.71 -23.29 27.48
CA PHE A 55 1.82 -22.37 27.34
C PHE A 55 2.75 -22.80 26.21
N ASP A 56 3.23 -21.84 25.42
CA ASP A 56 4.14 -22.13 24.30
C ASP A 56 5.47 -22.69 24.79
N ASN A 57 6.14 -23.47 23.93
CA ASN A 57 7.43 -24.12 24.22
C ASN A 57 7.44 -25.11 25.40
N THR A 58 6.26 -25.54 25.87
CA THR A 58 6.13 -26.55 26.94
C THR A 58 5.91 -27.96 26.39
N PRO A 59 6.10 -29.02 27.22
CA PRO A 59 5.86 -30.40 26.77
C PRO A 59 4.47 -30.62 26.19
N THR A 60 3.43 -30.06 26.81
CA THR A 60 2.05 -30.19 26.31
C THR A 60 1.87 -29.52 24.94
N ALA A 61 2.48 -28.34 24.74
CA ALA A 61 2.40 -27.64 23.46
C ALA A 61 3.13 -28.39 22.33
N LYS A 62 4.25 -29.06 22.63
CA LYS A 62 5.03 -29.84 21.67
C LYS A 62 4.34 -31.16 21.30
N ASP A 63 3.70 -31.80 22.27
CA ASP A 63 2.92 -33.02 22.07
C ASP A 63 1.65 -32.77 21.23
N GLY A 64 0.94 -31.67 21.52
CA GLY A 64 -0.22 -31.22 20.73
C GLY A 64 -1.51 -32.03 20.94
N THR A 65 -1.50 -33.09 21.77
CA THR A 65 -2.69 -33.90 22.03
C THR A 65 -3.74 -33.14 22.82
N LEU A 66 -3.33 -32.39 23.85
CA LEU A 66 -4.22 -31.57 24.67
C LEU A 66 -4.43 -30.18 24.08
N GLN A 67 -5.61 -29.60 24.30
CA GLN A 67 -5.99 -28.26 23.84
C GLN A 67 -6.87 -27.56 24.89
N SER A 68 -6.91 -26.22 24.89
CA SER A 68 -7.74 -25.39 25.76
C SER A 68 -9.24 -25.70 25.62
N GLY A 69 -9.90 -26.02 26.73
CA GLY A 69 -11.28 -26.49 26.79
C GLY A 69 -11.42 -28.01 26.97
N ASP A 70 -10.33 -28.78 26.83
CA ASP A 70 -10.32 -30.21 27.17
C ASP A 70 -10.49 -30.41 28.68
N GLU A 71 -11.24 -31.42 29.07
CA GLU A 71 -11.46 -31.79 30.47
C GLU A 71 -10.39 -32.79 30.93
N ILE A 72 -9.91 -32.61 32.16
CA ILE A 72 -9.00 -33.51 32.86
C ILE A 72 -9.85 -34.43 33.74
N VAL A 73 -9.83 -35.73 33.46
CA VAL A 73 -10.60 -36.74 34.21
C VAL A 73 -9.75 -37.59 35.15
N GLY A 74 -8.43 -37.65 34.91
CA GLY A 74 -7.52 -38.36 35.79
C GLY A 74 -6.06 -37.98 35.62
N VAL A 75 -5.28 -38.19 36.67
CA VAL A 75 -3.82 -37.99 36.69
C VAL A 75 -3.16 -39.24 37.28
N ASN A 76 -2.24 -39.85 36.55
CA ASN A 76 -1.52 -41.08 36.92
C ASN A 76 -2.46 -42.21 37.40
N GLY A 77 -3.57 -42.41 36.68
CA GLY A 77 -4.57 -43.44 37.00
C GLY A 77 -5.52 -43.09 38.16
N GLN A 78 -5.34 -41.94 38.83
CA GLN A 78 -6.26 -41.48 39.87
C GLN A 78 -7.29 -40.51 39.29
N SER A 79 -8.57 -40.73 39.62
CA SER A 79 -9.64 -39.80 39.25
C SER A 79 -9.43 -38.43 39.89
N VAL A 80 -9.80 -37.37 39.16
CA VAL A 80 -9.80 -35.99 39.65
C VAL A 80 -11.19 -35.41 39.86
N LYS A 81 -12.25 -36.21 39.65
CA LYS A 81 -13.64 -35.79 39.95
C LYS A 81 -13.76 -35.39 41.43
N GLY A 82 -14.39 -34.24 41.68
CA GLY A 82 -14.57 -33.69 43.03
C GLY A 82 -13.32 -33.03 43.65
N LYS A 83 -12.20 -32.97 42.93
CA LYS A 83 -11.00 -32.26 43.40
C LYS A 83 -10.99 -30.80 42.99
N THR A 84 -10.27 -30.00 43.76
CA THR A 84 -9.98 -28.60 43.44
C THR A 84 -8.86 -28.50 42.40
N LYS A 85 -8.82 -27.40 41.64
CA LYS A 85 -7.72 -27.11 40.70
C LYS A 85 -6.33 -27.14 41.35
N VAL A 86 -6.23 -26.75 42.62
CA VAL A 86 -4.98 -26.77 43.40
C VAL A 86 -4.53 -28.20 43.70
N GLU A 87 -5.44 -29.10 44.05
CA GLU A 87 -5.12 -30.51 44.30
C GLU A 87 -4.65 -31.21 43.03
N VAL A 88 -5.32 -30.98 41.91
CA VAL A 88 -4.90 -31.56 40.61
C VAL A 88 -3.53 -31.02 40.19
N ALA A 89 -3.27 -29.73 40.38
CA ALA A 89 -1.96 -29.16 40.13
C ALA A 89 -0.88 -29.83 41.01
N LYS A 90 -1.16 -30.08 42.30
CA LYS A 90 -0.27 -30.82 43.20
C LYS A 90 -0.06 -32.27 42.75
N MET A 91 -1.10 -32.97 42.29
CA MET A 91 -0.99 -34.33 41.77
C MET A 91 -0.07 -34.39 40.55
N ILE A 92 -0.20 -33.44 39.62
CA ILE A 92 0.68 -33.32 38.45
C ILE A 92 2.10 -33.02 38.91
N GLN A 93 2.30 -32.07 39.83
CA GLN A 93 3.62 -31.68 40.34
C GLN A 93 4.33 -32.79 41.12
N ALA A 94 3.58 -33.66 41.82
CA ALA A 94 4.13 -34.79 42.58
C ALA A 94 4.73 -35.91 41.70
N ALA A 95 4.30 -36.01 40.44
CA ALA A 95 4.93 -36.89 39.47
C ALA A 95 6.38 -36.44 39.20
N LYS A 96 7.34 -37.36 39.05
CA LYS A 96 8.75 -36.98 38.85
C LYS A 96 9.07 -36.65 37.40
N GLU A 97 9.14 -37.67 36.55
CA GLU A 97 9.68 -37.53 35.19
C GLU A 97 8.57 -37.47 34.14
N THR A 98 7.57 -38.34 34.29
CA THR A 98 6.42 -38.44 33.39
C THR A 98 5.11 -38.31 34.16
N VAL A 99 4.10 -37.73 33.53
CA VAL A 99 2.73 -37.71 34.04
C VAL A 99 1.77 -38.24 32.98
N THR A 100 0.89 -39.14 33.39
CA THR A 100 -0.21 -39.62 32.55
C THR A 100 -1.45 -38.78 32.84
N VAL A 101 -1.98 -38.11 31.82
CA VAL A 101 -3.21 -37.31 31.90
C VAL A 101 -4.30 -38.02 31.14
N ASN A 102 -5.36 -38.42 31.85
CA ASN A 102 -6.58 -38.91 31.23
C ASN A 102 -7.49 -37.71 31.00
N TYR A 103 -7.99 -37.56 29.78
CA TYR A 103 -8.73 -36.37 29.35
C TYR A 103 -9.98 -36.73 28.55
N ASN A 104 -10.95 -35.82 28.54
CA ASN A 104 -12.06 -35.80 27.61
C ASN A 104 -11.84 -34.65 26.62
N LYS A 105 -11.55 -35.01 25.37
CA LYS A 105 -11.34 -34.09 24.26
C LYS A 105 -12.65 -33.40 23.92
N LEU A 106 -12.70 -32.08 23.94
CA LEU A 106 -13.90 -31.33 23.54
C LEU A 106 -13.91 -31.12 22.01
N HIS A 107 -14.92 -31.66 21.33
CA HIS A 107 -15.14 -31.39 19.90
C HIS A 107 -16.11 -30.22 19.75
N ALA A 108 -15.53 -29.03 19.68
CA ALA A 108 -16.22 -27.76 19.49
C ALA A 108 -16.11 -27.31 18.04
N ASP A 109 -17.22 -26.90 17.41
CA ASP A 109 -17.18 -26.23 16.11
C ASP A 109 -16.85 -24.74 16.32
N PRO A 110 -15.74 -24.22 15.76
CA PRO A 110 -15.38 -22.81 15.86
C PRO A 110 -16.48 -21.85 15.38
N LYS A 111 -17.41 -22.29 14.52
CA LYS A 111 -18.56 -21.49 14.09
C LYS A 111 -19.48 -21.12 15.24
N GLN A 112 -19.68 -22.03 16.20
CA GLN A 112 -20.54 -21.77 17.37
C GLN A 112 -20.00 -20.65 18.26
N GLY A 113 -18.67 -20.47 18.30
CA GLY A 113 -18.04 -19.37 19.04
C GLY A 113 -18.04 -18.02 18.31
N LYS A 114 -18.63 -17.90 17.11
CA LYS A 114 -18.74 -16.63 16.37
C LYS A 114 -20.06 -15.93 16.66
N THR A 115 -20.27 -15.56 17.91
CA THR A 115 -21.49 -14.87 18.34
C THR A 115 -21.51 -13.41 17.87
N LEU A 116 -22.71 -12.81 17.80
CA LEU A 116 -22.87 -11.37 17.51
C LEU A 116 -22.05 -10.50 18.46
N ASP A 117 -21.92 -10.92 19.72
CA ASP A 117 -21.08 -10.28 20.72
C ASP A 117 -19.60 -10.23 20.32
N ILE A 118 -19.04 -11.37 19.86
CA ILE A 118 -17.66 -11.42 19.36
C ILE A 118 -17.48 -10.53 18.12
N ILE A 119 -18.48 -10.52 17.21
CA ILE A 119 -18.46 -9.67 16.02
C ILE A 119 -18.46 -8.18 16.41
N MET A 120 -19.33 -7.79 17.34
CA MET A 120 -19.42 -6.42 17.85
C MET A 120 -18.13 -5.99 18.55
N LYS A 121 -17.54 -6.87 19.37
CA LYS A 121 -16.22 -6.65 19.99
C LYS A 121 -15.12 -6.45 18.95
N LYS A 122 -15.11 -7.27 17.90
CA LYS A 122 -14.15 -7.15 16.78
C LYS A 122 -14.31 -5.81 16.06
N MET A 123 -15.54 -5.37 15.81
CA MET A 123 -15.83 -4.07 15.21
C MET A 123 -15.35 -2.92 16.10
N LYS A 124 -15.62 -2.97 17.40
CA LYS A 124 -15.11 -2.01 18.38
C LYS A 124 -13.59 -1.90 18.32
N HIS A 125 -12.87 -3.03 18.34
CA HIS A 125 -11.41 -3.02 18.26
C HIS A 125 -10.90 -2.37 16.97
N ARG A 126 -11.55 -2.63 15.83
CA ARG A 126 -11.21 -2.04 14.54
C ARG A 126 -11.40 -0.51 14.52
N LEU A 127 -12.45 0.00 15.15
CA LEU A 127 -12.72 1.44 15.23
C LEU A 127 -11.71 2.15 16.13
N VAL A 128 -11.44 1.58 17.31
CA VAL A 128 -10.54 2.18 18.31
C VAL A 128 -9.09 2.27 17.83
N GLU A 129 -8.61 1.32 17.00
CA GLU A 129 -7.23 1.34 16.49
C GLU A 129 -6.94 2.56 15.59
N ASN A 130 -7.95 3.12 14.92
CA ASN A 130 -7.80 4.28 14.05
C ASN A 130 -8.09 5.63 14.75
N MET A 131 -8.46 5.61 16.04
CA MET A 131 -8.81 6.83 16.79
C MET A 131 -7.66 7.28 17.68
N SER A 132 -7.54 8.60 17.85
CA SER A 132 -6.63 9.17 18.85
C SER A 132 -7.09 8.76 20.25
N SER A 133 -6.15 8.68 21.21
CA SER A 133 -6.47 8.33 22.60
C SER A 133 -7.53 9.28 23.19
N GLY A 134 -7.40 10.58 22.96
CA GLY A 134 -8.37 11.57 23.45
C GLY A 134 -9.76 11.41 22.84
N THR A 135 -9.86 11.04 21.56
CA THR A 135 -11.15 10.81 20.89
C THR A 135 -11.82 9.53 21.40
N ALA A 136 -11.05 8.46 21.58
CA ALA A 136 -11.58 7.18 22.07
C ALA A 136 -12.10 7.30 23.51
N ASP A 137 -11.38 8.01 24.38
CA ASP A 137 -11.78 8.24 25.77
C ASP A 137 -13.03 9.12 25.85
N ALA A 138 -13.14 10.15 24.99
CA ALA A 138 -14.34 10.99 24.88
C ALA A 138 -15.59 10.21 24.43
N LEU A 139 -15.41 9.15 23.64
CA LEU A 139 -16.49 8.26 23.21
C LEU A 139 -16.73 7.07 24.17
N GLY A 140 -16.01 7.00 25.30
CA GLY A 140 -16.13 5.90 26.25
C GLY A 140 -15.64 4.54 25.73
N LEU A 141 -14.86 4.53 24.64
CA LEU A 141 -14.36 3.30 24.05
C LEU A 141 -13.13 2.79 24.79
N SER A 142 -13.34 1.93 25.80
CA SER A 142 -12.24 1.33 26.57
C SER A 142 -11.20 0.63 25.68
N ARG A 143 -9.93 1.00 25.86
CA ARG A 143 -8.75 0.45 25.15
C ARG A 143 -8.02 -0.66 25.90
N ALA A 144 -8.62 -1.25 26.94
CA ALA A 144 -7.92 -2.11 27.91
C ALA A 144 -7.15 -3.30 27.30
N ILE A 145 -7.41 -3.68 26.05
CA ILE A 145 -6.73 -4.76 25.33
C ILE A 145 -6.21 -4.28 23.95
N LEU A 146 -5.65 -3.08 23.84
CA LEU A 146 -4.88 -2.69 22.66
C LEU A 146 -3.39 -2.95 22.86
N CYS A 147 -2.82 -3.85 22.04
CA CYS A 147 -1.39 -3.94 21.87
C CYS A 147 -0.93 -2.79 20.97
N ASN A 148 0.02 -1.96 21.44
CA ASN A 148 0.81 -1.07 20.58
C ASN A 148 1.50 -1.93 19.52
N ASP A 149 0.94 -1.94 18.31
CA ASP A 149 1.38 -2.85 17.27
C ASP A 149 2.32 -2.14 16.32
N THR A 150 3.61 -2.42 16.48
CA THR A 150 4.67 -1.86 15.65
C THR A 150 4.51 -2.24 14.17
N LEU A 151 3.81 -3.33 13.85
CA LEU A 151 3.55 -3.74 12.46
C LEU A 151 2.52 -2.84 11.77
N VAL A 152 1.55 -2.32 12.53
CA VAL A 152 0.57 -1.36 12.00
C VAL A 152 1.22 0.01 11.83
N ALA A 153 2.11 0.41 12.73
CA ALA A 153 2.93 1.62 12.57
C ALA A 153 3.82 1.55 11.32
N ARG A 154 4.48 0.40 11.08
CA ARG A 154 5.25 0.13 9.85
C ARG A 154 4.40 0.24 8.57
N LEU A 155 3.10 -0.07 8.62
CA LEU A 155 2.21 0.13 7.48
C LEU A 155 2.02 1.62 7.14
N ASN A 156 2.00 2.50 8.13
CA ASN A 156 1.93 3.93 7.90
C ASN A 156 3.23 4.47 7.29
N GLU A 157 4.40 4.04 7.77
CA GLU A 157 5.69 4.39 7.15
C GLU A 157 5.79 3.93 5.68
N MET A 158 5.22 2.76 5.36
CA MET A 158 5.13 2.30 3.97
C MET A 158 4.30 3.21 3.07
N ARG A 159 3.27 3.90 3.59
CA ARG A 159 2.45 4.83 2.80
C ARG A 159 3.27 6.03 2.31
N GLU A 160 4.17 6.54 3.13
CA GLU A 160 5.07 7.63 2.72
C GLU A 160 6.03 7.17 1.63
N THR A 161 6.61 5.97 1.81
CA THR A 161 7.51 5.37 0.81
C THR A 161 6.79 5.11 -0.52
N GLU A 162 5.55 4.61 -0.46
CA GLU A 162 4.68 4.41 -1.62
C GLU A 162 4.41 5.72 -2.36
N ASN A 163 4.08 6.79 -1.64
CA ASN A 163 3.81 8.09 -2.23
C ASN A 163 5.04 8.67 -2.94
N THR A 164 6.20 8.59 -2.31
CA THR A 164 7.47 9.03 -2.93
C THR A 164 7.75 8.25 -4.21
N TYR A 165 7.56 6.93 -4.18
CA TYR A 165 7.83 6.08 -5.34
C TYR A 165 6.79 6.26 -6.46
N LYS A 166 5.51 6.47 -6.11
CA LYS A 166 4.45 6.83 -7.05
C LYS A 166 4.80 8.12 -7.78
N LYS A 167 5.21 9.17 -7.05
CA LYS A 167 5.65 10.44 -7.62
C LYS A 167 6.85 10.26 -8.55
N LEU A 168 7.84 9.44 -8.17
CA LEU A 168 9.00 9.15 -9.01
C LEU A 168 8.59 8.55 -10.37
N VAL A 169 7.74 7.52 -10.37
CA VAL A 169 7.25 6.87 -11.60
C VAL A 169 6.42 7.83 -12.44
N GLU A 170 5.59 8.66 -11.82
CA GLU A 170 4.77 9.65 -12.51
C GLU A 170 5.62 10.75 -13.16
N LEU A 171 6.61 11.28 -12.45
CA LEU A 171 7.54 12.27 -13.01
C LEU A 171 8.36 11.68 -14.16
N ALA A 172 8.81 10.43 -14.05
CA ALA A 172 9.52 9.76 -15.14
C ALA A 172 8.63 9.58 -16.39
N LYS A 173 7.34 9.23 -16.21
CA LYS A 173 6.37 9.19 -17.31
C LYS A 173 6.20 10.55 -17.98
N ARG A 174 5.96 11.61 -17.19
CA ARG A 174 5.82 12.98 -17.70
C ARG A 174 7.06 13.43 -18.46
N MET A 175 8.25 13.14 -17.93
CA MET A 175 9.51 13.44 -18.59
C MET A 175 9.61 12.75 -19.96
N LEU A 176 9.31 11.44 -20.06
CA LEU A 176 9.34 10.73 -21.34
C LEU A 176 8.31 11.26 -22.34
N LYS A 177 7.14 11.70 -21.85
CA LYS A 177 6.14 12.38 -22.68
C LYS A 177 6.66 13.71 -23.21
N SER A 178 7.28 14.55 -22.38
CA SER A 178 7.93 15.78 -22.84
C SER A 178 9.07 15.52 -23.84
N TYR A 179 9.86 14.46 -23.64
CA TYR A 179 10.84 14.03 -24.65
C TYR A 179 10.16 13.68 -25.96
N PHE A 180 9.07 12.91 -25.94
CA PHE A 180 8.34 12.57 -27.15
C PHE A 180 7.85 13.82 -27.90
N ASP A 181 7.28 14.79 -27.21
CA ASP A 181 6.78 16.03 -27.83
C ASP A 181 7.94 16.86 -28.44
N LEU A 182 9.11 16.88 -27.79
CA LEU A 182 10.34 17.46 -28.35
C LEU A 182 10.80 16.73 -29.63
N LEU A 183 10.74 15.40 -29.66
CA LEU A 183 11.13 14.62 -30.83
C LEU A 183 10.21 14.89 -32.04
N GLN A 184 8.91 15.11 -31.81
CA GLN A 184 7.98 15.55 -32.86
C GLN A 184 8.37 16.91 -33.44
N THR A 185 8.90 17.79 -32.59
CA THR A 185 9.42 19.09 -33.01
C THR A 185 10.68 18.92 -33.86
N PHE A 186 11.60 18.02 -33.46
CA PHE A 186 12.77 17.69 -34.28
C PHE A 186 12.40 17.13 -35.65
N LYS A 187 11.45 16.21 -35.75
CA LYS A 187 10.95 15.70 -37.04
C LYS A 187 10.44 16.84 -37.92
N SER A 188 9.56 17.68 -37.37
CA SER A 188 8.96 18.81 -38.09
C SER A 188 10.02 19.81 -38.56
N LEU A 189 10.98 20.14 -37.70
CA LEU A 189 12.08 21.04 -38.02
C LEU A 189 12.98 20.44 -39.13
N GLY A 190 13.25 19.14 -39.04
CA GLY A 190 14.00 18.41 -40.05
C GLY A 190 13.36 18.44 -41.44
N ASP A 191 12.03 18.29 -41.49
CA ASP A 191 11.25 18.34 -42.73
C ASP A 191 11.25 19.75 -43.36
N VAL A 192 11.14 20.79 -42.54
CA VAL A 192 11.21 22.18 -42.99
C VAL A 192 12.59 22.49 -43.56
N PHE A 193 13.67 22.17 -42.85
CA PHE A 193 15.04 22.44 -43.32
C PHE A 193 15.40 21.64 -44.58
N ALA A 194 14.96 20.40 -44.69
CA ALA A 194 15.12 19.63 -45.93
C ALA A 194 14.39 20.31 -47.11
N THR A 195 13.21 20.88 -46.87
CA THR A 195 12.44 21.61 -47.90
C THR A 195 13.13 22.91 -48.31
N ILE A 196 13.68 23.66 -47.35
CA ILE A 196 14.47 24.88 -47.61
C ILE A 196 15.72 24.52 -48.41
N GLY A 197 16.46 23.49 -48.01
CA GLY A 197 17.68 23.05 -48.69
C GLY A 197 17.47 22.75 -50.18
N VAL A 198 16.37 22.09 -50.55
CA VAL A 198 16.05 21.80 -51.96
C VAL A 198 15.72 23.05 -52.79
N ARG A 199 15.18 24.10 -52.14
CA ARG A 199 14.76 25.34 -52.82
C ARG A 199 15.85 26.42 -52.82
N GLU A 200 16.90 26.24 -52.04
CA GLU A 200 17.98 27.21 -51.88
C GLU A 200 18.89 27.23 -53.13
N PRO A 201 19.01 28.38 -53.83
CA PRO A 201 19.83 28.48 -55.03
C PRO A 201 21.34 28.38 -54.76
N GLN A 202 21.81 28.79 -53.58
CA GLN A 202 23.23 28.71 -53.23
C GLN A 202 23.60 27.29 -52.81
N ALA A 203 24.47 26.63 -53.58
CA ALA A 203 24.84 25.22 -53.37
C ALA A 203 25.37 24.91 -51.95
N ARG A 204 26.17 25.81 -51.37
CA ARG A 204 26.73 25.64 -50.01
C ARG A 204 25.66 25.75 -48.92
N ALA A 205 24.73 26.70 -49.04
CA ALA A 205 23.62 26.86 -48.12
C ALA A 205 22.58 25.73 -48.28
N SER A 206 22.30 25.31 -49.51
CA SER A 206 21.48 24.14 -49.84
C SER A 206 21.99 22.86 -49.17
N GLU A 207 23.28 22.58 -49.28
CA GLU A 207 23.92 21.43 -48.62
C GLU A 207 23.82 21.54 -47.09
N ALA A 208 24.05 22.74 -46.54
CA ALA A 208 23.99 22.97 -45.10
C ALA A 208 22.59 22.75 -44.52
N PHE A 209 21.55 23.31 -45.14
CA PHE A 209 20.15 23.12 -44.72
C PHE A 209 19.71 21.66 -44.88
N THR A 210 20.15 20.98 -45.95
CA THR A 210 19.83 19.56 -46.15
C THR A 210 20.46 18.68 -45.06
N LYS A 211 21.74 18.90 -44.73
CA LYS A 211 22.42 18.18 -43.64
C LYS A 211 21.80 18.49 -42.28
N PHE A 212 21.47 19.75 -42.01
CA PHE A 212 20.80 20.15 -40.78
C PHE A 212 19.40 19.52 -40.63
N GLY A 213 18.66 19.39 -41.74
CA GLY A 213 17.38 18.69 -41.78
C GLY A 213 17.52 17.19 -41.52
N GLN A 214 18.50 16.54 -42.14
CA GLN A 214 18.82 15.12 -41.90
C GLN A 214 19.23 14.87 -40.45
N TYR A 215 20.05 15.74 -39.87
CA TYR A 215 20.46 15.69 -38.47
C TYR A 215 19.25 15.67 -37.51
N HIS A 216 18.29 16.60 -37.69
CA HIS A 216 17.09 16.64 -36.84
C HIS A 216 16.22 15.38 -36.96
N ARG A 217 16.15 14.77 -38.15
CA ARG A 217 15.48 13.46 -38.33
C ARG A 217 16.24 12.31 -37.65
N LEU A 218 17.58 12.35 -37.60
CA LEU A 218 18.37 11.37 -36.86
C LEU A 218 18.15 11.48 -35.35
N LEU A 219 18.08 12.71 -34.81
CA LEU A 219 17.75 12.94 -33.40
C LEU A 219 16.37 12.37 -33.03
N GLU A 220 15.36 12.58 -33.89
CA GLU A 220 14.04 12.00 -33.67
C GLU A 220 14.10 10.47 -33.63
N ARG A 221 14.75 9.85 -34.61
CA ARG A 221 14.87 8.39 -34.72
C ARG A 221 15.53 7.79 -33.49
N ASP A 222 16.66 8.36 -33.07
CA ASP A 222 17.44 7.86 -31.94
C ASP A 222 16.70 8.12 -30.61
N GLY A 223 15.96 9.23 -30.51
CA GLY A 223 15.06 9.50 -29.38
C GLY A 223 13.89 8.52 -29.30
N ILE A 224 13.27 8.12 -30.42
CA ILE A 224 12.22 7.10 -30.43
C ILE A 224 12.78 5.75 -29.96
N LYS A 225 14.00 5.39 -30.39
CA LYS A 225 14.70 4.18 -29.92
C LYS A 225 14.95 4.22 -28.41
N MET A 226 15.35 5.37 -27.88
CA MET A 226 15.47 5.59 -26.43
C MET A 226 14.13 5.37 -25.71
N LEU A 227 13.05 6.00 -26.18
CA LEU A 227 11.71 5.84 -25.59
C LEU A 227 11.25 4.38 -25.56
N LYS A 228 11.43 3.65 -26.67
CA LYS A 228 11.12 2.20 -26.76
C LYS A 228 11.92 1.37 -25.76
N THR A 229 13.17 1.75 -25.49
CA THR A 229 14.05 1.06 -24.54
C THR A 229 13.70 1.38 -23.08
N LEU A 230 13.34 2.63 -22.78
CA LEU A 230 13.02 3.09 -21.43
C LEU A 230 11.61 2.68 -20.97
N LYS A 231 10.66 2.51 -21.89
CA LYS A 231 9.28 2.09 -21.59
C LYS A 231 9.19 0.82 -20.71
N PRO A 232 9.81 -0.33 -21.06
CA PRO A 232 9.71 -1.53 -20.23
C PRO A 232 10.35 -1.34 -18.84
N ILE A 233 11.44 -0.55 -18.75
CA ILE A 233 12.08 -0.23 -17.46
C ILE A 233 11.11 0.52 -16.56
N LEU A 234 10.35 1.47 -17.11
CA LEU A 234 9.34 2.22 -16.36
C LEU A 234 8.17 1.34 -15.90
N ALA A 235 7.76 0.37 -16.72
CA ALA A 235 6.75 -0.63 -16.34
C ALA A 235 7.26 -1.54 -15.21
N ASP A 236 8.52 -1.96 -15.27
CA ASP A 236 9.18 -2.73 -14.21
C ASP A 236 9.25 -1.92 -12.91
N MET A 237 9.60 -0.64 -12.98
CA MET A 237 9.53 0.27 -11.82
C MET A 237 8.12 0.28 -11.23
N GLY A 238 7.06 0.32 -12.05
CA GLY A 238 5.67 0.23 -11.59
C GLY A 238 5.30 -1.08 -10.88
N THR A 239 6.02 -2.19 -11.11
CA THR A 239 5.69 -3.50 -10.51
C THR A 239 5.79 -3.49 -8.98
N TYR A 240 6.77 -2.76 -8.43
CA TYR A 240 6.87 -2.57 -6.98
C TYR A 240 5.62 -1.89 -6.40
N LEU A 241 5.12 -0.86 -7.08
CA LEU A 241 3.94 -0.09 -6.66
C LEU A 241 2.63 -0.85 -6.83
N HIS A 242 2.44 -1.53 -7.96
CA HIS A 242 1.16 -2.12 -8.33
C HIS A 242 0.99 -3.58 -7.90
N LYS A 243 2.08 -4.29 -7.58
CA LYS A 243 2.03 -5.70 -7.16
C LYS A 243 2.59 -5.93 -5.76
N ALA A 244 3.81 -5.48 -5.49
CA ALA A 244 4.50 -5.83 -4.24
C ALA A 244 3.93 -5.12 -3.00
N ILE A 245 3.67 -3.81 -3.08
CA ILE A 245 3.06 -3.04 -1.99
C ILE A 245 1.64 -3.53 -1.69
N PRO A 246 0.72 -3.69 -2.67
CA PRO A 246 -0.64 -4.17 -2.42
C PRO A 246 -0.71 -5.56 -1.77
N ASP A 247 0.14 -6.50 -2.21
CA ASP A 247 0.23 -7.84 -1.62
C ASP A 247 0.68 -7.81 -0.14
N THR A 248 1.67 -6.97 0.17
CA THR A 248 2.14 -6.78 1.55
C THR A 248 1.04 -6.14 2.41
N LYS A 249 0.37 -5.09 1.90
CA LYS A 249 -0.78 -4.45 2.57
C LYS A 249 -1.93 -5.43 2.82
N LEU A 250 -2.21 -6.33 1.88
CA LEU A 250 -3.25 -7.35 2.04
C LEU A 250 -2.91 -8.31 3.18
N THR A 251 -1.64 -8.70 3.28
CA THR A 251 -1.17 -9.61 4.33
C THR A 251 -1.26 -8.96 5.71
N ILE A 252 -0.86 -7.69 5.84
CA ILE A 252 -1.01 -6.92 7.08
C ILE A 252 -2.50 -6.75 7.45
N ARG A 253 -3.39 -6.53 6.47
CA ARG A 253 -4.84 -6.49 6.71
C ARG A 253 -5.38 -7.80 7.27
N LYS A 254 -4.97 -8.95 6.72
CA LYS A 254 -5.35 -10.28 7.23
C LYS A 254 -4.84 -10.51 8.65
N TYR A 255 -3.61 -10.07 8.93
CA TYR A 255 -3.01 -10.11 10.26
C TYR A 255 -3.82 -9.27 11.27
N ALA A 256 -4.13 -8.02 10.93
CA ALA A 256 -4.91 -7.13 11.81
C ALA A 256 -6.32 -7.69 12.07
N ASP A 257 -6.97 -8.24 11.05
CA ASP A 257 -8.29 -8.85 11.22
C ASP A 257 -8.28 -10.05 12.18
N THR A 258 -7.26 -10.91 12.05
CA THR A 258 -7.07 -12.08 12.94
C THR A 258 -6.66 -11.67 14.34
N LYS A 259 -5.84 -10.61 14.48
CA LYS A 259 -5.52 -9.99 15.77
C LYS A 259 -6.78 -9.55 16.48
N PHE A 260 -7.67 -8.80 15.82
CA PHE A 260 -8.91 -8.33 16.43
C PHE A 260 -9.85 -9.47 16.81
N GLU A 261 -9.93 -10.52 16.00
CA GLU A 261 -10.66 -11.74 16.36
C GLU A 261 -10.10 -12.36 17.65
N TYR A 262 -8.78 -12.54 17.74
CA TYR A 262 -8.13 -13.06 18.96
C TYR A 262 -8.39 -12.17 20.18
N LEU A 263 -8.25 -10.85 20.05
CA LEU A 263 -8.48 -9.90 21.14
C LEU A 263 -9.94 -9.91 21.60
N SER A 264 -10.89 -10.10 20.70
CA SER A 264 -12.32 -10.22 21.02
C SER A 264 -12.59 -11.45 21.89
N TYR A 265 -11.95 -12.58 21.59
CA TYR A 265 -12.01 -13.77 22.43
C TYR A 265 -11.31 -13.57 23.79
N CYS A 266 -10.18 -12.87 23.84
CA CYS A 266 -9.55 -12.50 25.12
C CYS A 266 -10.46 -11.64 25.99
N LEU A 267 -11.14 -10.66 25.39
CA LEU A 267 -12.10 -9.82 26.09
C LEU A 267 -13.27 -10.64 26.62
N LYS A 268 -13.84 -11.52 25.79
CA LYS A 268 -14.96 -12.38 26.21
C LYS A 268 -14.58 -13.32 27.35
N VAL A 269 -13.40 -13.93 27.30
CA VAL A 269 -12.91 -14.76 28.41
C VAL A 269 -12.79 -13.94 29.70
N LYS A 270 -12.21 -12.73 29.61
CA LYS A 270 -12.10 -11.85 30.77
C LYS A 270 -13.46 -11.46 31.34
N GLU A 271 -14.42 -11.10 30.50
CA GLU A 271 -15.79 -10.81 30.94
C GLU A 271 -16.41 -12.01 31.68
N MET A 272 -16.25 -13.22 31.14
CA MET A 272 -16.77 -14.43 31.80
C MET A 272 -16.05 -14.74 33.12
N ASP A 273 -14.74 -14.46 33.22
CA ASP A 273 -13.97 -14.60 34.46
C ASP A 273 -14.42 -13.55 35.51
N ASP A 274 -14.64 -12.31 35.08
CA ASP A 274 -15.11 -11.20 35.93
C ASP A 274 -16.55 -11.47 36.43
N ASP A 275 -17.43 -12.00 35.57
CA ASP A 275 -18.78 -12.45 35.94
C ASP A 275 -18.71 -13.56 36.99
N GLU A 276 -17.90 -14.60 36.76
CA GLU A 276 -17.75 -15.69 37.72
C GLU A 276 -17.22 -15.19 39.07
N TYR A 277 -16.27 -14.25 39.07
CA TYR A 277 -15.80 -13.61 40.29
C TYR A 277 -16.90 -12.81 41.01
N GLY A 278 -17.74 -12.10 40.26
CA GLY A 278 -18.88 -11.33 40.80
C GLY A 278 -19.91 -12.22 41.51
N TYR A 279 -20.35 -13.29 40.86
CA TYR A 279 -21.29 -14.26 41.46
C TYR A 279 -20.68 -14.95 42.69
N ASN A 280 -19.41 -15.34 42.62
CA ASN A 280 -18.70 -15.92 43.76
C ASN A 280 -18.62 -14.95 44.96
N ALA A 281 -18.43 -13.65 44.72
CA ALA A 281 -18.40 -12.64 45.78
C ALA A 281 -19.77 -12.45 46.45
N LEU A 282 -20.85 -12.70 45.72
CA LEU A 282 -22.23 -12.69 46.22
C LEU A 282 -22.65 -14.03 46.85
N GLN A 283 -21.78 -15.05 46.83
CA GLN A 283 -22.09 -16.43 47.23
C GLN A 283 -23.25 -17.05 46.43
N GLU A 284 -23.45 -16.59 45.19
CA GLU A 284 -24.41 -17.14 44.25
C GLU A 284 -23.71 -18.10 43.29
N THR A 285 -24.38 -19.19 42.95
CA THR A 285 -23.89 -20.12 41.93
C THR A 285 -24.35 -19.69 40.54
N LEU A 286 -23.49 -19.92 39.56
CA LEU A 286 -23.75 -19.55 38.19
C LEU A 286 -24.03 -20.81 37.38
N TYR A 287 -25.23 -20.90 36.80
CA TYR A 287 -25.72 -22.11 36.12
C TYR A 287 -24.72 -22.71 35.14
N ARG A 288 -24.09 -21.89 34.27
CA ARG A 288 -23.08 -22.38 33.32
C ARG A 288 -21.91 -23.08 34.00
N VAL A 289 -21.51 -22.68 35.22
CA VAL A 289 -20.39 -23.27 35.96
C VAL A 289 -20.82 -24.61 36.57
N GLU A 290 -22.03 -24.66 37.14
CA GLU A 290 -22.60 -25.87 37.74
C GLU A 290 -22.80 -26.99 36.71
N THR A 291 -23.08 -26.63 35.45
CA THR A 291 -23.30 -27.59 34.36
C THR A 291 -22.05 -27.92 33.54
N GLY A 292 -20.85 -27.61 34.06
CA GLY A 292 -19.56 -28.02 33.45
C GLY A 292 -18.91 -26.98 32.52
N ASN A 293 -19.44 -25.75 32.48
CA ASN A 293 -18.86 -24.57 31.85
C ASN A 293 -18.50 -24.73 30.36
N TYR A 294 -19.33 -25.45 29.61
CA TYR A 294 -19.09 -25.78 28.21
C TYR A 294 -19.02 -24.53 27.30
N GLU A 295 -19.83 -23.50 27.55
CA GLU A 295 -19.73 -22.22 26.81
C GLU A 295 -18.34 -21.59 26.98
N TYR A 296 -17.83 -21.51 28.21
CA TYR A 296 -16.49 -20.98 28.47
C TYR A 296 -15.41 -21.82 27.79
N ARG A 297 -15.55 -23.15 27.85
CA ARG A 297 -14.62 -24.09 27.20
C ARG A 297 -14.62 -23.97 25.67
N LEU A 298 -15.78 -23.70 25.05
CA LEU A 298 -15.90 -23.38 23.62
C LEU A 298 -15.13 -22.08 23.30
N ILE A 299 -15.34 -21.01 24.09
CA ILE A 299 -14.62 -19.74 23.90
C ILE A 299 -13.11 -19.91 24.08
N LEU A 300 -12.66 -20.72 25.05
CA LEU A 300 -11.25 -21.05 25.24
C LEU A 300 -10.65 -21.73 24.01
N ARG A 301 -11.38 -22.66 23.37
CA ARG A 301 -10.97 -23.32 22.12
C ARG A 301 -10.84 -22.31 21.00
N CYS A 302 -11.87 -21.50 20.77
CA CYS A 302 -11.85 -20.46 19.72
C CYS A 302 -10.71 -19.45 19.93
N ARG A 303 -10.43 -19.08 21.19
CA ARG A 303 -9.29 -18.23 21.56
C ARG A 303 -7.96 -18.87 21.18
N GLN A 304 -7.76 -20.15 21.48
CA GLN A 304 -6.54 -20.87 21.13
C GLN A 304 -6.33 -20.94 19.61
N ASP A 305 -7.39 -21.23 18.86
CA ASP A 305 -7.33 -21.29 17.39
C ASP A 305 -7.02 -19.92 16.79
N ALA A 306 -7.69 -18.86 17.27
CA ALA A 306 -7.43 -17.49 16.86
C ALA A 306 -5.99 -17.06 17.19
N ARG A 307 -5.47 -17.42 18.38
CA ARG A 307 -4.08 -17.16 18.79
C ARG A 307 -3.08 -17.79 17.83
N THR A 308 -3.33 -19.05 17.43
CA THR A 308 -2.45 -19.80 16.53
C THR A 308 -2.43 -19.17 15.14
N ARG A 309 -3.60 -18.80 14.60
CA ARG A 309 -3.68 -18.08 13.32
C ARG A 309 -2.99 -16.72 13.37
N PHE A 310 -3.21 -15.97 14.47
CA PHE A 310 -2.59 -14.67 14.70
C PHE A 310 -1.06 -14.77 14.76
N ALA A 311 -0.53 -15.73 15.51
CA ALA A 311 0.92 -15.95 15.61
C ALA A 311 1.55 -16.32 14.27
N ARG A 312 0.90 -17.18 13.48
CA ARG A 312 1.36 -17.52 12.13
C ARG A 312 1.41 -16.31 11.21
N LEU A 313 0.31 -15.54 11.14
CA LEU A 313 0.26 -14.34 10.30
C LEU A 313 1.23 -13.25 10.75
N ARG A 314 1.54 -13.17 12.06
CA ARG A 314 2.58 -12.27 12.56
C ARG A 314 3.94 -12.59 11.95
N SER A 315 4.32 -13.86 11.93
CA SER A 315 5.56 -14.30 11.28
C SER A 315 5.52 -14.06 9.76
N ASP A 316 4.39 -14.34 9.10
CA ASP A 316 4.23 -14.10 7.66
C ASP A 316 4.41 -12.62 7.30
N VAL A 317 3.83 -11.71 8.10
CA VAL A 317 3.97 -10.26 7.91
C VAL A 317 5.43 -9.83 8.07
N LEU A 318 6.14 -10.32 9.08
CA LEU A 318 7.54 -9.99 9.30
C LEU A 318 8.42 -10.39 8.09
N VAL A 319 8.26 -11.63 7.62
CA VAL A 319 8.99 -12.13 6.45
C VAL A 319 8.63 -11.31 5.21
N LYS A 320 7.34 -11.00 4.98
CA LYS A 320 6.93 -10.19 3.82
C LYS A 320 7.49 -8.77 3.85
N LEU A 321 7.54 -8.13 5.03
CA LEU A 321 8.13 -6.80 5.18
C LEU A 321 9.62 -6.82 4.83
N GLU A 322 10.36 -7.82 5.30
CA GLU A 322 11.78 -8.00 4.98
C GLU A 322 11.99 -8.23 3.47
N LEU A 323 11.18 -9.10 2.85
CA LEU A 323 11.22 -9.34 1.41
C LEU A 323 10.90 -8.07 0.60
N LEU A 324 9.94 -7.25 1.07
CA LEU A 324 9.58 -6.00 0.41
C LEU A 324 10.73 -4.98 0.49
N GLU A 325 11.38 -4.83 1.64
CA GLU A 325 12.53 -3.94 1.84
C GLU A 325 13.74 -4.36 0.98
N ASN A 326 14.02 -5.67 0.93
CA ASN A 326 15.07 -6.23 0.08
C ASN A 326 14.78 -6.00 -1.40
N LYS A 327 13.53 -6.27 -1.83
CA LYS A 327 13.08 -6.03 -3.20
C LYS A 327 13.16 -4.55 -3.56
N LYS A 328 12.70 -3.66 -2.70
CA LYS A 328 12.80 -2.21 -2.89
C LYS A 328 14.24 -1.80 -3.17
N THR A 329 15.17 -2.23 -2.33
CA THR A 329 16.57 -1.79 -2.41
C THR A 329 17.24 -2.28 -3.69
N GLN A 330 17.05 -3.55 -4.04
CA GLN A 330 17.68 -4.14 -5.21
C GLN A 330 17.02 -3.69 -6.51
N ASP A 331 15.69 -3.77 -6.60
CA ASP A 331 14.94 -3.51 -7.83
C ASP A 331 14.93 -2.02 -8.18
N VAL A 332 14.64 -1.13 -7.21
CA VAL A 332 14.56 0.31 -7.50
C VAL A 332 15.91 0.87 -7.96
N ALA A 333 16.99 0.55 -7.25
CA ALA A 333 18.33 1.02 -7.62
C ALA A 333 18.75 0.46 -8.99
N TYR A 334 18.46 -0.82 -9.24
CA TYR A 334 18.77 -1.47 -10.52
C TYR A 334 18.00 -0.85 -11.69
N GLN A 335 16.69 -0.66 -11.55
CA GLN A 335 15.89 -0.05 -12.62
C GLN A 335 16.25 1.42 -12.85
N LEU A 336 16.50 2.19 -11.78
CA LEU A 336 16.92 3.59 -11.92
C LEU A 336 18.27 3.70 -12.64
N LYS A 337 19.23 2.81 -12.33
CA LYS A 337 20.51 2.75 -13.05
C LYS A 337 20.30 2.47 -14.54
N ARG A 338 19.46 1.48 -14.89
CA ARG A 338 19.15 1.16 -16.29
C ARG A 338 18.46 2.32 -17.00
N PHE A 339 17.58 3.02 -16.29
CA PHE A 339 16.87 4.20 -16.80
C PHE A 339 17.85 5.33 -17.16
N ILE A 340 18.76 5.67 -16.23
CA ILE A 340 19.80 6.68 -16.45
C ILE A 340 20.74 6.26 -17.60
N GLN A 341 21.13 4.98 -17.66
CA GLN A 341 21.96 4.47 -18.74
C GLN A 341 21.28 4.61 -20.11
N GLY A 342 19.98 4.34 -20.21
CA GLY A 342 19.24 4.52 -21.46
C GLY A 342 19.21 5.99 -21.91
N LEU A 343 19.02 6.94 -20.99
CA LEU A 343 19.13 8.38 -21.27
C LEU A 343 20.55 8.77 -21.71
N ALA A 344 21.57 8.27 -21.01
CA ALA A 344 22.97 8.58 -21.32
C ALA A 344 23.38 8.11 -22.71
N ILE A 345 22.91 6.94 -23.15
CA ILE A 345 23.16 6.44 -24.50
C ILE A 345 22.62 7.42 -25.55
N TYR A 346 21.37 7.87 -25.41
CA TYR A 346 20.76 8.83 -26.33
C TYR A 346 21.51 10.17 -26.38
N HIS A 347 21.87 10.72 -25.22
CA HIS A 347 22.61 11.99 -25.16
C HIS A 347 24.02 11.86 -25.72
N ASN A 348 24.69 10.73 -25.52
CA ASN A 348 25.99 10.46 -26.14
C ASN A 348 25.89 10.32 -27.66
N GLU A 349 24.90 9.57 -28.17
CA GLU A 349 24.62 9.47 -29.61
C GLU A 349 24.33 10.88 -30.20
N THR A 350 23.53 11.69 -29.50
CA THR A 350 23.25 13.08 -29.87
C THR A 350 24.53 13.92 -29.98
N VAL A 351 25.42 13.85 -28.98
CA VAL A 351 26.69 14.60 -28.99
C VAL A 351 27.58 14.20 -30.18
N GLU A 352 27.64 12.92 -30.54
CA GLU A 352 28.40 12.47 -31.71
C GLU A 352 27.81 13.04 -33.01
N HIS A 353 26.48 13.02 -33.15
CA HIS A 353 25.80 13.67 -34.28
C HIS A 353 26.07 15.18 -34.35
N LEU A 354 26.15 15.88 -33.22
CA LEU A 354 26.51 17.31 -33.19
C LEU A 354 27.95 17.54 -33.65
N LYS A 355 28.91 16.70 -33.22
CA LYS A 355 30.32 16.84 -33.58
C LYS A 355 30.57 16.66 -35.08
N GLU A 356 29.93 15.66 -35.69
CA GLU A 356 30.02 15.43 -37.14
C GLU A 356 29.51 16.63 -37.95
N ASN A 357 28.60 17.41 -37.38
CA ASN A 357 27.97 18.56 -38.01
C ASN A 357 28.58 19.91 -37.59
N ALA A 358 29.63 19.93 -36.77
CA ALA A 358 30.22 21.15 -36.23
C ALA A 358 30.81 22.09 -37.30
N SER A 359 31.23 21.55 -38.45
CA SER A 359 31.81 22.34 -39.55
C SER A 359 30.76 22.99 -40.48
N LEU A 360 29.46 22.77 -40.23
CA LEU A 360 28.39 23.30 -41.07
C LEU A 360 28.08 24.78 -40.80
N PHE A 361 28.55 25.31 -39.68
CA PHE A 361 28.30 26.69 -39.25
C PHE A 361 29.59 27.53 -39.21
N PRO A 362 29.52 28.84 -39.51
CA PRO A 362 28.32 29.59 -39.89
C PRO A 362 27.87 29.31 -41.34
N VAL A 363 26.54 29.32 -41.56
CA VAL A 363 25.95 29.21 -42.90
C VAL A 363 25.83 30.62 -43.48
N GLU A 364 26.67 30.96 -44.44
CA GLU A 364 26.57 32.20 -45.20
C GLU A 364 25.44 32.06 -46.23
N VAL A 365 24.41 32.90 -46.13
CA VAL A 365 23.29 32.96 -47.06
C VAL A 365 23.38 34.29 -47.82
N ASP A 366 23.64 34.23 -49.13
CA ASP A 366 23.65 35.43 -49.96
C ASP A 366 22.21 35.84 -50.31
N LEU A 367 21.68 36.84 -49.60
CA LEU A 367 20.39 37.43 -49.93
C LEU A 367 20.50 38.19 -51.26
N SER A 368 19.72 37.79 -52.27
CA SER A 368 19.62 38.56 -53.51
C SER A 368 19.13 39.99 -53.23
N GLN A 369 19.55 40.98 -54.01
CA GLN A 369 19.13 42.40 -53.83
C GLN A 369 17.60 42.61 -53.89
N ASN A 370 16.84 41.62 -54.37
CA ASN A 370 15.39 41.65 -54.45
C ASN A 370 14.70 40.84 -53.34
N ALA A 371 15.44 40.32 -52.35
CA ALA A 371 14.92 39.44 -51.30
C ALA A 371 13.76 40.06 -50.50
N PHE A 372 13.65 41.39 -50.48
CA PHE A 372 12.59 42.13 -49.79
C PHE A 372 11.66 42.92 -50.71
N GLN A 373 11.72 42.73 -52.03
CA GLN A 373 10.75 43.36 -52.94
C GLN A 373 9.42 42.60 -52.91
N TYR A 374 8.55 42.98 -51.98
CA TYR A 374 7.15 42.57 -51.97
C TYR A 374 6.45 43.08 -53.23
N LYS A 375 6.00 42.17 -54.10
CA LYS A 375 5.12 42.54 -55.24
C LYS A 375 3.73 42.89 -54.70
N SER A 376 3.54 44.14 -54.29
CA SER A 376 2.22 44.70 -54.00
C SER A 376 1.37 44.67 -55.27
N THR A 377 0.51 43.66 -55.36
CA THR A 377 -0.48 43.54 -56.43
C THR A 377 -1.76 44.18 -55.93
N SER A 378 -1.89 45.50 -56.06
CA SER A 378 -3.15 46.25 -55.98
C SER A 378 -2.94 47.65 -56.52
N GLN A 379 -3.51 47.94 -57.69
CA GLN A 379 -3.69 49.31 -58.17
C GLN A 379 -4.63 50.03 -57.18
N PHE A 380 -4.09 50.95 -56.38
CA PHE A 380 -4.91 52.00 -55.79
C PHE A 380 -4.74 53.25 -56.64
N ILE A 381 -5.88 53.71 -57.14
CA ILE A 381 -6.06 54.97 -57.83
C ILE A 381 -5.57 56.08 -56.89
N GLN A 382 -4.81 56.98 -57.49
CA GLN A 382 -4.30 58.22 -56.95
C GLN A 382 -5.42 59.01 -56.26
N ASP A 383 -5.32 59.19 -54.95
CA ASP A 383 -5.84 60.39 -54.31
C ASP A 383 -4.83 60.86 -53.27
N SER A 384 -4.59 62.16 -53.32
CA SER A 384 -3.45 62.84 -52.73
C SER A 384 -3.72 63.12 -51.26
N GLN A 385 -2.82 62.71 -50.36
CA GLN A 385 -2.49 63.48 -49.17
C GLN A 385 -1.19 62.94 -48.55
N ASP A 386 -0.27 63.88 -48.33
CA ASP A 386 1.05 63.71 -47.76
C ASP A 386 0.98 63.04 -46.38
N ASP A 387 1.80 62.02 -46.17
CA ASP A 387 2.37 61.70 -44.86
C ASP A 387 3.75 61.05 -45.10
N ASP A 388 4.79 61.84 -44.88
CA ASP A 388 6.18 61.39 -44.80
C ASP A 388 6.36 60.55 -43.51
N GLU A 389 6.16 59.24 -43.58
CA GLU A 389 6.65 58.32 -42.54
C GLU A 389 8.01 57.73 -42.95
N GLU A 390 9.04 58.16 -42.23
CA GLU A 390 10.43 57.73 -42.31
C GLU A 390 10.52 56.22 -42.00
N ILE A 391 10.89 55.39 -42.97
CA ILE A 391 11.07 53.95 -42.79
C ILE A 391 12.34 53.71 -41.94
N GLU A 392 12.15 53.38 -40.66
CA GLU A 392 13.23 53.06 -39.73
C GLU A 392 13.84 51.68 -40.07
N PHE A 393 15.08 51.66 -40.57
CA PHE A 393 15.82 50.41 -40.80
C PHE A 393 16.21 49.78 -39.45
N ALA A 394 15.87 48.50 -39.27
CA ALA A 394 16.22 47.74 -38.08
C ALA A 394 17.74 47.72 -37.86
N ARG A 395 18.17 48.12 -36.65
CA ARG A 395 19.58 48.13 -36.23
C ARG A 395 19.96 46.75 -35.66
N GLU A 396 21.11 46.23 -36.08
CA GLU A 396 21.65 44.96 -35.62
C GLU A 396 21.88 44.95 -34.08
N LEU A 397 21.41 43.89 -33.41
CA LEU A 397 21.45 43.73 -31.96
C LEU A 397 22.87 43.35 -31.54
N LYS A 398 23.55 44.21 -30.76
CA LYS A 398 24.84 43.86 -30.14
C LYS A 398 24.59 43.00 -28.90
N GLU A 399 25.18 41.82 -28.86
CA GLU A 399 25.20 40.96 -27.67
C GLU A 399 26.00 41.63 -26.55
N TYR A 400 25.36 41.81 -25.40
CA TYR A 400 25.97 42.35 -24.18
C TYR A 400 26.71 41.24 -23.44
N HIS A 401 27.99 41.07 -23.76
CA HIS A 401 28.93 40.50 -22.79
C HIS A 401 29.63 41.65 -22.06
N ASP A 402 29.64 41.54 -20.72
CA ASP A 402 30.32 42.39 -19.73
C ASP A 402 29.46 43.50 -19.07
N LEU A 403 28.69 43.12 -18.06
CA LEU A 403 28.19 44.04 -17.02
C LEU A 403 29.06 43.92 -15.76
N SER A 404 29.36 45.05 -15.13
CA SER A 404 30.19 45.13 -13.92
C SER A 404 29.39 44.92 -12.63
N GLU A 405 30.04 44.48 -11.54
CA GLU A 405 29.39 44.12 -10.26
C GLU A 405 28.56 45.25 -9.61
N GLU A 406 28.80 46.52 -9.96
CA GLU A 406 27.99 47.64 -9.45
C GLU A 406 26.59 47.74 -10.11
N GLU A 407 26.44 47.26 -11.35
CA GLU A 407 25.16 47.30 -12.07
C GLU A 407 24.20 46.19 -11.60
N ILE A 408 24.76 45.05 -11.18
CA ILE A 408 24.02 43.93 -10.58
C ILE A 408 23.35 44.34 -9.25
N LYS A 409 24.04 45.15 -8.43
CA LYS A 409 23.49 45.64 -7.14
C LYS A 409 22.34 46.63 -7.31
N LYS A 410 22.33 47.45 -8.37
CA LYS A 410 21.19 48.33 -8.69
C LYS A 410 19.95 47.57 -9.17
N ALA A 411 20.14 46.44 -9.86
CA ALA A 411 19.03 45.58 -10.28
C ALA A 411 18.39 44.81 -9.11
N SER A 412 19.18 44.34 -8.13
CA SER A 412 18.64 43.67 -6.93
C SER A 412 17.81 44.59 -6.03
N ASN A 413 18.16 45.87 -5.89
CA ASN A 413 17.39 46.81 -5.06
C ASN A 413 16.06 47.25 -5.69
N ARG A 414 15.84 47.05 -7.00
CA ARG A 414 14.53 47.27 -7.64
C ARG A 414 13.55 46.13 -7.42
N ARG A 415 14.01 44.92 -7.08
CA ARG A 415 13.15 43.73 -6.91
C ARG A 415 12.57 43.55 -5.50
N GLN A 416 12.99 44.33 -4.50
CA GLN A 416 12.54 44.19 -3.11
C GLN A 416 11.34 45.07 -2.70
N ASN A 417 10.77 45.87 -3.62
CA ASN A 417 9.68 46.81 -3.29
C ASN A 417 8.34 46.53 -4.00
N SER A 418 8.12 45.32 -4.51
CA SER A 418 6.79 44.94 -5.06
C SER A 418 6.45 43.48 -4.73
N ASP A 419 6.40 43.16 -3.45
CA ASP A 419 5.64 42.00 -2.96
C ASP A 419 4.22 42.45 -2.63
N THR A 420 3.30 42.29 -3.59
CA THR A 420 1.88 42.08 -3.31
C THR A 420 1.22 41.38 -4.49
N ASP A 421 0.80 40.13 -4.24
CA ASP A 421 -0.20 39.31 -4.93
C ASP A 421 -0.63 39.74 -6.34
N ALA A 422 -0.09 39.07 -7.37
CA ALA A 422 -0.85 38.67 -8.56
C ALA A 422 -0.05 37.69 -9.43
N ASP A 423 -0.77 36.64 -9.84
CA ASP A 423 -0.49 35.70 -10.92
C ASP A 423 0.21 36.34 -12.13
N LEU A 424 1.45 35.93 -12.45
CA LEU A 424 2.20 36.43 -13.60
C LEU A 424 2.94 35.31 -14.33
N SER A 425 2.25 34.73 -15.31
CA SER A 425 2.84 34.25 -16.55
C SER A 425 3.36 35.45 -17.36
N GLU A 426 4.59 35.90 -17.13
CA GLU A 426 5.21 36.90 -18.01
C GLU A 426 5.67 36.22 -19.31
N GLN A 427 4.89 36.44 -20.38
CA GLN A 427 5.26 36.13 -21.76
C GLN A 427 6.49 36.97 -22.15
N LEU A 428 7.59 36.29 -22.49
CA LEU A 428 8.87 36.89 -22.88
C LEU A 428 8.86 37.61 -24.25
N ILE A 429 7.71 37.74 -24.92
CA ILE A 429 7.62 38.37 -26.25
C ILE A 429 6.26 39.08 -26.40
N PRO A 430 6.21 40.42 -26.52
CA PRO A 430 4.96 41.11 -26.81
C PRO A 430 4.59 40.90 -28.29
N ASN A 431 3.34 40.50 -28.54
CA ASN A 431 2.71 40.23 -29.85
C ASN A 431 2.89 38.85 -30.51
N LEU A 432 3.12 37.77 -29.76
CA LEU A 432 2.62 36.45 -30.20
C LEU A 432 1.16 36.30 -29.75
N THR A 433 0.22 36.78 -30.58
CA THR A 433 -1.14 36.26 -30.52
C THR A 433 -1.10 34.75 -30.76
N GLU A 434 -1.86 34.01 -29.95
CA GLU A 434 -2.02 32.56 -30.01
C GLU A 434 -2.06 32.07 -31.47
N ALA A 435 -0.94 31.52 -31.95
CA ALA A 435 -1.02 30.52 -32.99
C ALA A 435 -1.76 29.36 -32.35
N LYS A 436 -3.06 29.23 -32.66
CA LYS A 436 -3.81 27.99 -32.45
C LYS A 436 -2.97 26.89 -33.09
N ILE A 437 -2.28 26.12 -32.26
CA ILE A 437 -1.80 24.82 -32.65
C ILE A 437 -3.09 24.02 -32.85
N ASP A 438 -3.48 23.84 -34.11
CA ASP A 438 -4.54 22.91 -34.46
C ASP A 438 -4.13 21.54 -33.93
N ASN A 439 -4.73 21.14 -32.80
CA ASN A 439 -4.63 19.78 -32.25
C ASN A 439 -5.23 18.73 -33.21
N ASP A 440 -5.85 19.15 -34.31
CA ASP A 440 -6.45 18.30 -35.33
C ASP A 440 -5.46 17.73 -36.35
N ARG A 441 -4.15 17.92 -36.17
CA ARG A 441 -3.10 17.28 -36.99
C ARG A 441 -2.05 16.54 -36.16
N ILE A 442 -2.48 15.83 -35.11
CA ILE A 442 -1.68 14.70 -34.64
C ILE A 442 -1.86 13.60 -35.70
N ASP A 443 -0.82 13.40 -36.51
CA ASP A 443 -0.72 12.28 -37.47
C ASP A 443 -1.20 10.98 -36.78
N SER A 444 -2.03 10.15 -37.44
CA SER A 444 -2.58 8.94 -36.79
C SER A 444 -1.47 8.02 -36.29
N ASP A 445 -0.31 8.10 -36.95
CA ASP A 445 0.93 7.41 -36.62
C ASP A 445 1.59 7.92 -35.33
N SER A 446 1.49 9.23 -35.03
CA SER A 446 2.01 9.80 -33.77
C SER A 446 1.10 9.50 -32.58
N LEU A 447 -0.22 9.47 -32.79
CA LEU A 447 -1.19 9.10 -31.74
C LEU A 447 -1.12 7.59 -31.43
N THR A 448 -0.99 6.76 -32.47
CA THR A 448 -0.74 5.32 -32.30
C THR A 448 0.61 5.08 -31.63
N LEU A 449 1.69 5.80 -31.99
CA LEU A 449 2.97 5.67 -31.32
C LEU A 449 2.93 6.12 -29.85
N LEU A 450 2.19 7.19 -29.52
CA LEU A 450 1.97 7.60 -28.11
C LEU A 450 1.23 6.54 -27.30
N THR A 451 0.22 5.93 -27.91
CA THR A 451 -0.57 4.84 -27.32
C THR A 451 0.28 3.57 -27.18
N GLU A 452 1.06 3.22 -28.20
CA GLU A 452 2.05 2.15 -28.20
C GLU A 452 3.19 2.41 -27.22
N LEU A 453 3.50 3.65 -26.89
CA LEU A 453 4.50 4.02 -25.90
C LEU A 453 3.90 4.15 -24.48
N GLY A 454 2.57 4.11 -24.34
CA GLY A 454 1.87 4.29 -23.06
C GLY A 454 2.05 5.69 -22.46
N LEU A 455 2.22 6.70 -23.32
CA LEU A 455 2.47 8.10 -22.99
C LEU A 455 1.31 9.02 -23.39
N ALA A 456 0.23 8.49 -23.97
CA ALA A 456 -0.98 9.25 -24.23
C ALA A 456 -1.61 9.71 -22.90
N ASP A 457 -2.10 10.96 -22.86
CA ASP A 457 -2.76 11.53 -21.68
C ASP A 457 -3.92 10.62 -21.25
N THR A 458 -3.75 9.93 -20.12
CA THR A 458 -4.85 9.33 -19.38
C THR A 458 -5.60 10.46 -18.68
N LYS A 459 -6.46 11.16 -19.40
CA LYS A 459 -7.70 11.64 -18.78
C LYS A 459 -8.55 10.38 -18.56
N ASP A 460 -8.49 9.85 -17.34
CA ASP A 460 -9.42 8.86 -16.81
C ASP A 460 -9.69 7.64 -17.70
N ASP A 461 -8.69 6.76 -17.91
CA ASP A 461 -9.01 5.35 -18.15
C ASP A 461 -7.84 4.44 -17.76
N PHE A 462 -7.75 4.16 -16.46
CA PHE A 462 -7.15 2.90 -16.03
C PHE A 462 -8.20 1.83 -16.27
N GLY A 463 -8.03 1.08 -17.35
CA GLY A 463 -8.88 -0.06 -17.68
C GLY A 463 -9.18 -0.90 -16.44
N GLU A 464 -10.47 -0.98 -16.13
CA GLU A 464 -11.07 -1.99 -15.30
C GLU A 464 -10.67 -3.37 -15.83
N PHE A 465 -9.60 -3.94 -15.27
CA PHE A 465 -9.52 -5.38 -15.18
C PHE A 465 -10.17 -5.76 -13.86
N GLN A 466 -11.39 -6.28 -13.97
CA GLN A 466 -12.22 -6.87 -12.92
C GLN A 466 -11.39 -7.41 -11.75
N ASN A 467 -11.34 -6.63 -10.68
CA ASN A 467 -11.21 -7.13 -9.32
C ASN A 467 -11.78 -6.05 -8.41
N GLY A 468 -12.87 -6.40 -7.73
CA GLY A 468 -13.79 -5.49 -7.05
C GLY A 468 -13.10 -4.37 -6.28
N SER A 469 -13.23 -3.15 -6.80
CA SER A 469 -13.01 -1.93 -6.05
C SER A 469 -14.24 -1.69 -5.18
N MET A 470 -14.12 -1.92 -3.88
CA MET A 470 -14.96 -1.24 -2.90
C MET A 470 -14.24 0.06 -2.56
N ASP A 471 -14.84 1.16 -3.00
CA ASP A 471 -14.36 2.52 -2.88
C ASP A 471 -14.41 2.95 -1.41
N PHE A 472 -13.24 3.19 -0.81
CA PHE A 472 -13.11 3.70 0.56
C PHE A 472 -13.38 5.20 0.54
N THR A 473 -14.66 5.59 0.64
CA THR A 473 -15.15 6.87 1.22
C THR A 473 -16.67 7.05 1.15
N LYS A 474 -17.44 6.09 0.62
CA LYS A 474 -18.91 6.10 0.72
C LYS A 474 -19.42 5.02 1.68
N SER A 475 -20.10 5.53 2.69
CA SER A 475 -20.99 4.94 3.69
C SER A 475 -20.58 3.65 4.43
N THR A 476 -20.50 3.82 5.74
CA THR A 476 -20.58 2.82 6.81
C THR A 476 -21.79 1.88 6.75
N ASP A 477 -22.73 2.08 5.82
CA ASP A 477 -23.99 1.33 5.74
C ASP A 477 -23.88 0.01 4.94
N ASP A 478 -23.04 -0.06 3.90
CA ASP A 478 -22.98 -1.23 2.99
C ASP A 478 -22.39 -2.50 3.64
N VAL A 479 -21.61 -2.35 4.71
CA VAL A 479 -21.02 -3.49 5.43
C VAL A 479 -22.02 -4.11 6.41
N PHE A 480 -22.94 -3.30 6.95
CA PHE A 480 -23.99 -3.76 7.86
C PHE A 480 -25.04 -4.55 7.09
N ASP A 481 -25.43 -4.09 5.89
CA ASP A 481 -26.38 -4.78 5.01
C ASP A 481 -25.82 -6.10 4.47
N LYS A 482 -24.51 -6.16 4.18
CA LYS A 482 -23.85 -7.39 3.74
C LYS A 482 -23.68 -8.43 4.87
N LEU A 483 -23.59 -7.98 6.12
CA LEU A 483 -23.57 -8.85 7.31
C LEU A 483 -24.98 -9.35 7.66
N LEU A 484 -26.02 -8.54 7.42
CA LEU A 484 -27.42 -8.94 7.58
C LEU A 484 -27.87 -9.94 6.50
N SER A 485 -27.37 -9.83 5.26
CA SER A 485 -27.66 -10.80 4.21
C SER A 485 -27.03 -12.18 4.45
N ASP A 486 -25.88 -12.23 5.13
CA ASP A 486 -25.21 -13.48 5.53
C ASP A 486 -25.86 -14.13 6.78
N LEU A 487 -26.81 -13.43 7.42
CA LEU A 487 -27.59 -13.89 8.57
C LEU A 487 -28.97 -14.44 8.17
N ASN A 488 -29.15 -14.95 6.95
CA ASN A 488 -30.37 -15.68 6.56
C ASN A 488 -30.51 -16.95 7.42
N ILE A 489 -31.15 -16.76 8.56
CA ILE A 489 -31.74 -17.78 9.43
C ILE A 489 -33.12 -18.04 8.81
N ASP A 490 -33.31 -19.25 8.28
CA ASP A 490 -34.66 -19.80 8.08
C ASP A 490 -35.34 -20.01 9.44
#